data_AF-A0A178HLT2-F1
#
_entry.id   AF-A0A178HLT2-F1
#
_cell.length_a   1.000
_cell.length_b   1.000
_cell.length_c   1.000
_cell.angle_alpha   90.00
_cell.angle_beta   90.00
_cell.angle_gamma   90.00
#
_symmetry.space_group_name_H-M   'P 1'
#
loop_
_entity.id
_entity.type
_entity.pdbx_description
1 polymer ?
#
loop_
_entity_poly.entity_id
_entity_poly.type
_entity_poly.pdbx_seq_one_letter_code
_entity_poly.pdbx_strand_id
1 'polypeptide(L)'
;MRATDQIAIGTPYTEAEAAGDNTFARQATPTESPAWRQWHRPPLTAANDNNPVRVIGLMGYGGAGKSEVARILVGHGFVRTHIKAPLRAMAATLLTEAGYMPHEVDDYLDGERKRDMIPTLGRSGTEVQQFLGTEFGRDFCYADLWLDLWRKRAKSILADGGKVVQESVRFPNEAEAIRELGGLVIRVERPGVGPLSDHVSERPPAEPDLMIHNNGTLTDLALQVATALRRVA
;
A
#
# COMPACT_ATOMS: atom_id res chain seq x y z
N MET A 1 -34.84 30.24 40.35
CA MET A 1 -34.91 28.79 40.63
C MET A 1 -35.79 28.17 39.54
N ARG A 2 -35.20 27.74 38.42
CA ARG A 2 -35.92 27.22 37.25
C ARG A 2 -35.92 25.70 37.32
N ALA A 3 -37.09 25.10 37.13
CA ALA A 3 -37.32 23.66 37.18
C ALA A 3 -36.62 22.96 36.02
N THR A 4 -35.99 21.82 36.33
CA THR A 4 -35.34 20.89 35.42
C THR A 4 -36.38 19.88 34.92
N ASP A 5 -36.70 19.94 33.63
CA ASP A 5 -37.45 18.88 32.96
C ASP A 5 -36.50 17.72 32.61
N GLN A 6 -36.93 16.52 33.01
CA GLN A 6 -36.29 15.24 32.75
C GLN A 6 -36.44 14.87 31.27
N ILE A 7 -35.33 14.54 30.60
CA ILE A 7 -35.36 13.88 29.28
C ILE A 7 -35.16 12.38 29.53
N ALA A 8 -36.22 11.62 29.29
CA ALA A 8 -36.25 10.17 29.39
C ALA A 8 -35.39 9.53 28.28
N ILE A 9 -34.62 8.53 28.69
CA ILE A 9 -33.73 7.73 27.86
C ILE A 9 -34.59 6.69 27.12
N GLY A 10 -34.65 6.79 25.79
CA GLY A 10 -35.37 5.83 24.95
C GLY A 10 -34.43 4.83 24.29
N THR A 11 -34.68 3.53 24.50
CA THR A 11 -34.31 2.41 23.63
C THR A 11 -35.30 1.24 23.89
N PRO A 12 -35.45 0.25 22.98
CA PRO A 12 -34.75 0.04 21.71
C PRO A 12 -35.66 -0.12 20.48
N TYR A 13 -35.01 -0.12 19.32
CA TYR A 13 -35.50 -0.53 18.01
C TYR A 13 -36.40 -1.77 18.08
N THR A 14 -37.56 -1.68 17.42
CA THR A 14 -38.40 -2.82 17.06
C THR A 14 -38.37 -3.00 15.55
N GLU A 15 -38.24 -4.25 15.15
CA GLU A 15 -38.17 -4.77 13.78
C GLU A 15 -39.44 -4.44 12.99
N ALA A 16 -39.29 -3.92 11.77
CA ALA A 16 -39.90 -4.44 10.53
C ALA A 16 -39.97 -3.37 9.43
N GLU A 17 -39.20 -3.61 8.37
CA GLU A 17 -39.63 -3.47 6.96
C GLU A 17 -40.01 -2.08 6.42
N ALA A 18 -39.03 -1.38 5.87
CA ALA A 18 -39.25 -0.60 4.65
C ALA A 18 -38.44 -1.25 3.53
N ALA A 19 -39.16 -1.92 2.63
CA ALA A 19 -38.64 -2.60 1.46
C ALA A 19 -37.67 -1.73 0.66
N GLY A 20 -36.45 -2.23 0.52
CA GLY A 20 -35.44 -1.71 -0.39
C GLY A 20 -34.59 -2.88 -0.82
N ASP A 21 -34.93 -3.45 -1.97
CA ASP A 21 -34.10 -4.38 -2.70
C ASP A 21 -32.69 -3.77 -2.86
N ASN A 22 -31.75 -4.18 -2.00
CA ASN A 22 -30.36 -3.75 -2.03
C ASN A 22 -29.51 -4.71 -2.87
N THR A 23 -30.08 -5.31 -3.92
CA THR A 23 -29.27 -6.04 -4.91
C THR A 23 -28.52 -5.06 -5.81
N PHE A 24 -27.48 -4.42 -5.29
CA PHE A 24 -26.40 -3.84 -6.10
C PHE A 24 -25.44 -4.92 -6.62
N ALA A 25 -25.96 -6.12 -6.91
CA ALA A 25 -25.22 -7.17 -7.57
C ALA A 25 -25.08 -6.82 -9.06
N ARG A 26 -24.09 -5.97 -9.38
CA ARG A 26 -23.57 -5.97 -10.75
C ARG A 26 -22.99 -7.36 -10.99
N GLN A 27 -23.55 -8.08 -11.96
CA GLN A 27 -22.93 -9.31 -12.44
C GLN A 27 -21.52 -8.95 -12.93
N ALA A 28 -20.50 -9.39 -12.20
CA ALA A 28 -19.15 -9.38 -12.70
C ALA A 28 -19.12 -10.36 -13.88
N THR A 29 -19.19 -9.83 -15.10
CA THR A 29 -18.80 -10.60 -16.28
C THR A 29 -17.40 -11.14 -16.01
N PRO A 30 -17.12 -12.44 -16.25
CA PRO A 30 -15.77 -12.96 -16.12
C PRO A 30 -14.90 -12.22 -17.15
N THR A 31 -14.20 -11.18 -16.70
CA THR A 31 -13.24 -10.50 -17.55
C THR A 31 -12.16 -11.50 -17.89
N GLU A 32 -11.90 -11.60 -19.19
CA GLU A 32 -10.82 -12.36 -19.79
C GLU A 32 -9.54 -12.25 -18.96
N SER A 33 -8.77 -13.34 -18.97
CA SER A 33 -7.51 -13.49 -18.26
C SER A 33 -6.71 -12.17 -18.25
N PRO A 34 -6.46 -11.57 -17.08
CA PRO A 34 -5.93 -10.21 -17.02
C PRO A 34 -4.56 -10.12 -17.71
N ALA A 35 -4.34 -9.02 -18.43
CA ALA A 35 -3.23 -8.78 -19.34
C ALA A 35 -1.83 -9.05 -18.73
N TRP A 36 -1.69 -8.95 -17.40
CA TRP A 36 -0.47 -9.27 -16.66
C TRP A 36 0.03 -10.71 -16.84
N ARG A 37 -0.79 -11.66 -17.33
CA ARG A 37 -0.36 -13.05 -17.58
C ARG A 37 0.54 -13.20 -18.82
N GLN A 38 0.59 -12.24 -19.72
CA GLN A 38 1.30 -12.36 -21.01
C GLN A 38 2.43 -11.34 -21.21
N TRP A 39 2.76 -10.54 -20.19
CA TRP A 39 3.79 -9.52 -20.34
C TRP A 39 5.20 -10.15 -20.40
N HIS A 40 5.79 -10.12 -21.59
CA HIS A 40 7.21 -10.35 -21.81
C HIS A 40 7.93 -8.99 -21.86
N ARG A 41 8.78 -8.72 -20.86
CA ARG A 41 9.65 -7.54 -20.91
C ARG A 41 10.59 -7.70 -22.11
N PRO A 42 10.73 -6.69 -23.00
CA PRO A 42 11.93 -6.62 -23.82
C PRO A 42 13.17 -6.57 -22.90
N PRO A 43 14.37 -6.96 -23.35
CA PRO A 43 15.59 -6.80 -22.55
C PRO A 43 15.67 -5.40 -21.93
N LEU A 44 16.45 -5.24 -20.85
CA LEU A 44 16.94 -3.92 -20.42
C LEU A 44 17.84 -3.33 -21.52
N THR A 45 17.32 -3.12 -22.73
CA THR A 45 17.87 -2.17 -23.67
C THR A 45 17.68 -0.83 -22.98
N ALA A 46 18.81 -0.15 -22.72
CA ALA A 46 18.79 1.28 -22.48
C ALA A 46 17.88 1.88 -23.56
N ALA A 47 16.68 2.28 -23.16
CA ALA A 47 15.90 3.16 -24.00
C ALA A 47 16.81 4.38 -24.17
N ASN A 48 17.10 4.73 -25.41
CA ASN A 48 18.17 5.67 -25.80
C ASN A 48 17.86 7.13 -25.36
N ASP A 49 16.88 7.30 -24.49
CA ASP A 49 16.52 8.43 -23.68
C ASP A 49 17.18 8.26 -22.31
N ASN A 50 18.31 8.95 -22.10
CA ASN A 50 19.07 9.12 -20.83
C ASN A 50 18.22 9.71 -19.67
N ASN A 51 16.97 9.29 -19.51
CA ASN A 51 16.09 9.77 -18.47
C ASN A 51 16.30 8.89 -17.23
N PRO A 52 16.84 9.45 -16.13
CA PRO A 52 17.14 8.66 -14.94
C PRO A 52 15.87 8.00 -14.40
N VAL A 53 15.93 6.76 -13.93
CA VAL A 53 14.76 6.09 -13.34
C VAL A 53 14.14 6.93 -12.21
N ARG A 54 12.85 7.24 -12.36
CA ARG A 54 12.09 8.10 -11.43
C ARG A 54 11.04 7.35 -10.61
N VAL A 55 10.81 6.07 -10.89
CA VAL A 55 9.85 5.24 -10.16
C VAL A 55 10.53 3.95 -9.72
N ILE A 56 10.47 3.66 -8.41
CA ILE A 56 11.01 2.43 -7.83
C ILE A 56 9.94 1.72 -7.02
N GLY A 57 9.70 0.45 -7.31
CA GLY A 57 8.99 -0.48 -6.43
C GLY A 57 9.97 -1.29 -5.61
N LEU A 58 9.69 -1.48 -4.32
CA LEU A 58 10.44 -2.38 -3.45
C LEU A 58 9.58 -3.59 -3.11
N MET A 59 10.19 -4.77 -3.23
CA MET A 59 9.62 -6.04 -2.78
C MET A 59 10.62 -6.82 -1.93
N GLY A 60 10.14 -7.85 -1.25
CA GLY A 60 10.93 -8.69 -0.34
C GLY A 60 10.20 -8.96 0.98
N TYR A 61 10.72 -9.89 1.76
CA TYR A 61 10.09 -10.37 3.00
C TYR A 61 9.96 -9.29 4.08
N GLY A 62 9.04 -9.50 5.03
CA GLY A 62 9.00 -8.73 6.27
C GLY A 62 10.36 -8.78 6.98
N GLY A 63 10.89 -7.63 7.42
CA GLY A 63 12.22 -7.58 8.06
C GLY A 63 13.43 -7.58 7.12
N ALA A 64 13.23 -7.65 5.79
CA ALA A 64 14.33 -7.62 4.81
C ALA A 64 15.03 -6.25 4.71
N GLY A 65 14.44 -5.17 5.24
CA GLY A 65 15.02 -3.81 5.20
C GLY A 65 14.46 -2.90 4.10
N LYS A 66 13.29 -3.22 3.53
CA LYS A 66 12.62 -2.38 2.52
C LYS A 66 12.40 -0.94 2.98
N SER A 67 11.95 -0.76 4.23
CA SER A 67 11.74 0.57 4.81
C SER A 67 13.01 1.39 4.89
N GLU A 68 14.14 0.71 5.14
CA GLU A 68 15.44 1.35 5.21
C GLU A 68 15.94 1.73 3.81
N VAL A 69 15.76 0.85 2.82
CA VAL A 69 16.02 1.18 1.40
C VAL A 69 15.17 2.37 0.93
N ALA A 70 13.88 2.39 1.28
CA ALA A 70 13.00 3.52 0.98
C ALA A 70 13.49 4.82 1.63
N ARG A 71 13.98 4.76 2.88
CA ARG A 71 14.57 5.91 3.58
C ARG A 71 15.81 6.44 2.88
N ILE A 72 16.69 5.55 2.41
CA ILE A 72 17.87 5.92 1.62
C ILE A 72 17.45 6.59 0.30
N LEU A 73 16.46 6.02 -0.40
CA LEU A 73 15.92 6.58 -1.65
C LEU A 73 15.33 7.99 -1.45
N VAL A 74 14.71 8.27 -0.30
CA VAL A 74 14.25 9.64 0.04
C VAL A 74 15.43 10.61 0.05
N GLY A 75 16.59 10.20 0.57
CA GLY A 75 17.83 10.99 0.49
C GLY A 75 18.31 11.25 -0.94
N HIS A 76 17.87 10.46 -1.92
CA HIS A 76 18.11 10.66 -3.36
C HIS A 76 16.98 11.40 -4.09
N GLY A 77 16.06 12.04 -3.34
CA GLY A 77 14.96 12.85 -3.86
C GLY A 77 13.71 12.06 -4.24
N PHE A 78 13.58 10.80 -3.79
CA PHE A 78 12.34 10.04 -3.96
C PHE A 78 11.30 10.42 -2.91
N VAL A 79 10.04 10.46 -3.34
CA VAL A 79 8.88 10.64 -2.48
C VAL A 79 8.29 9.27 -2.17
N ARG A 80 8.14 8.95 -0.89
CA ARG A 80 7.47 7.72 -0.46
C ARG A 80 5.98 7.80 -0.78
N THR A 81 5.50 6.78 -1.46
CA THR A 81 4.09 6.58 -1.75
C THR A 81 3.71 5.15 -1.40
N HIS A 82 2.47 4.93 -1.01
CA HIS A 82 1.98 3.61 -0.67
C HIS A 82 0.60 3.44 -1.31
N ILE A 83 0.36 2.28 -1.91
CA ILE A 83 -0.95 1.92 -2.47
C ILE A 83 -2.00 1.86 -1.34
N LYS A 84 -1.60 1.43 -0.14
CA LYS A 84 -2.44 1.43 1.06
C LYS A 84 -2.66 2.81 1.71
N ALA A 85 -2.05 3.89 1.21
CA ALA A 85 -2.14 5.20 1.85
C ALA A 85 -3.58 5.70 2.04
N PRO A 86 -4.51 5.51 1.07
CA PRO A 86 -5.91 5.89 1.26
C PRO A 86 -6.60 5.11 2.39
N LEU A 87 -6.29 3.82 2.56
CA LEU A 87 -6.86 2.97 3.63
C LEU A 87 -6.51 3.54 5.00
N ARG A 88 -5.22 3.84 5.19
CA ARG A 88 -4.71 4.47 6.39
C ARG A 88 -5.37 5.83 6.61
N ALA A 89 -5.50 6.65 5.57
CA ALA A 89 -6.09 7.99 5.68
C ALA A 89 -7.56 7.93 6.12
N MET A 90 -8.36 7.04 5.52
CA MET A 90 -9.76 6.85 5.90
C MET A 90 -9.90 6.40 7.36
N ALA A 91 -9.10 5.41 7.78
CA ALA A 91 -9.10 4.94 9.17
C ALA A 91 -8.61 6.02 10.14
N ALA A 92 -7.59 6.79 9.76
CA ALA A 92 -7.04 7.87 10.57
C ALA A 92 -8.08 8.97 10.80
N THR A 93 -8.79 9.40 9.75
CA THR A 93 -9.87 10.37 9.88
C THR A 93 -10.93 9.91 10.87
N LEU A 94 -11.36 8.64 10.77
CA LEU A 94 -12.35 8.08 11.71
C LEU A 94 -11.86 8.12 13.18
N LEU A 95 -10.60 7.77 13.42
CA LEU A 95 -10.03 7.79 14.78
C LEU A 95 -9.84 9.22 15.29
N THR A 96 -9.43 10.16 14.44
CA THR A 96 -9.32 11.57 14.82
C THR A 96 -10.68 12.14 15.21
N GLU A 97 -11.75 11.86 14.45
CA GLU A 97 -13.12 12.27 14.80
C GLU A 97 -13.62 11.58 16.09
N ALA A 98 -13.16 10.36 16.37
CA ALA A 98 -13.42 9.66 17.62
C ALA A 98 -12.62 10.20 18.83
N GLY A 99 -11.78 11.23 18.64
CA GLY A 99 -11.05 11.92 19.70
C GLY A 99 -9.67 11.35 20.02
N TYR A 100 -9.12 10.45 19.19
CA TYR A 100 -7.77 9.92 19.39
C TYR A 100 -6.71 10.96 18.97
N MET A 101 -5.64 11.04 19.75
CA MET A 101 -4.51 11.92 19.43
C MET A 101 -3.68 11.37 18.26
N PRO A 102 -2.97 12.23 17.51
CA PRO A 102 -2.20 11.79 16.32
C PRO A 102 -1.25 10.62 16.58
N HIS A 103 -0.56 10.61 17.72
CA HIS A 103 0.36 9.52 18.08
C HIS A 103 -0.36 8.19 18.37
N GLU A 104 -1.58 8.25 18.92
CA GLU A 104 -2.40 7.05 19.14
C GLU A 104 -2.90 6.49 17.81
N VAL A 105 -3.33 7.37 16.89
CA VAL A 105 -3.72 6.98 15.53
C VAL A 105 -2.57 6.29 14.81
N ASP A 106 -1.35 6.84 14.90
CA ASP A 106 -0.16 6.24 14.30
C ASP A 106 0.11 4.84 14.87
N ASP A 107 0.04 4.69 16.20
CA ASP A 107 0.31 3.44 16.88
C ASP A 107 -0.73 2.35 16.56
N TYR A 108 -2.03 2.69 16.59
CA TYR A 108 -3.12 1.77 16.25
C TYR A 108 -3.21 1.41 14.76
N LEU A 109 -2.66 2.20 13.85
CA LEU A 109 -2.77 1.91 12.41
C LEU A 109 -1.51 1.29 11.81
N ASP A 110 -0.32 1.67 12.28
CA ASP A 110 0.95 1.16 11.73
C ASP A 110 1.99 0.78 12.80
N GLY A 111 1.79 1.17 14.06
CA GLY A 111 2.71 0.91 15.17
C GLY A 111 2.59 -0.47 15.81
N GLU A 112 2.88 -0.52 17.11
CA GLU A 112 2.93 -1.76 17.90
C GLU A 112 1.52 -2.27 18.17
N ARG A 113 0.59 -1.34 18.42
CA ARG A 113 -0.80 -1.62 18.78
C ARG A 113 -1.71 -1.85 17.58
N LYS A 114 -1.16 -2.00 16.37
CA LYS A 114 -1.98 -2.17 15.15
C LYS A 114 -2.87 -3.41 15.10
N ARG A 115 -2.60 -4.40 15.97
CA ARG A 115 -3.40 -5.61 16.15
C ARG A 115 -4.23 -5.58 17.43
N ASP A 116 -4.05 -4.55 18.26
CA ASP A 116 -4.87 -4.35 19.44
C ASP A 116 -6.25 -3.88 19.01
N MET A 117 -7.26 -4.25 19.80
CA MET A 117 -8.62 -3.74 19.61
C MET A 117 -8.64 -2.23 19.90
N ILE A 118 -9.24 -1.48 18.98
CA ILE A 118 -9.55 -0.07 19.18
C ILE A 118 -10.94 0.00 19.83
N PRO A 119 -11.07 0.48 21.08
CA PRO A 119 -12.34 0.41 21.83
C PRO A 119 -13.52 1.02 21.09
N THR A 120 -13.33 2.16 20.41
CA THR A 120 -14.41 2.86 19.70
C THR A 120 -14.90 2.12 18.46
N LEU A 121 -14.08 1.25 17.87
CA LEU A 121 -14.41 0.52 16.65
C LEU A 121 -14.78 -0.94 16.90
N GLY A 122 -14.48 -1.48 18.09
CA GLY A 122 -14.62 -2.92 18.38
C GLY A 122 -13.76 -3.81 17.48
N ARG A 123 -12.76 -3.23 16.80
CA ARG A 123 -11.90 -3.85 15.80
C ARG A 123 -10.48 -3.30 15.92
N SER A 124 -9.50 -4.08 15.49
CA SER A 124 -8.12 -3.60 15.36
C SER A 124 -7.93 -2.74 14.11
N GLY A 125 -6.92 -1.87 14.13
CA GLY A 125 -6.58 -1.06 12.96
C GLY A 125 -6.16 -1.88 11.75
N THR A 126 -5.62 -3.09 11.97
CA THR A 126 -5.34 -4.07 10.91
C THR A 126 -6.62 -4.58 10.26
N GLU A 127 -7.62 -5.02 11.06
CA GLU A 127 -8.91 -5.49 10.53
C GLU A 127 -9.62 -4.38 9.75
N VAL A 128 -9.63 -3.15 10.29
CA VAL A 128 -10.26 -2.00 9.62
C VAL A 128 -9.61 -1.72 8.26
N GLN A 129 -8.28 -1.66 8.18
CA GLN A 129 -7.60 -1.43 6.91
C GLN A 129 -7.76 -2.59 5.92
N GLN A 130 -7.88 -3.84 6.41
CA GLN A 130 -8.18 -5.00 5.57
C GLN A 130 -9.59 -4.88 4.97
N PHE A 131 -10.60 -4.65 5.80
CA PHE A 131 -11.99 -4.45 5.37
C PHE A 131 -12.11 -3.33 4.34
N LEU A 132 -11.49 -2.17 4.63
CA LEU A 132 -11.44 -1.06 3.68
C LEU A 132 -10.78 -1.47 2.37
N GLY A 133 -9.68 -2.22 2.45
CA GLY A 133 -8.91 -2.67 1.30
C GLY A 133 -9.66 -3.66 0.40
N THR A 134 -10.35 -4.63 0.99
CA THR A 134 -11.01 -5.74 0.27
C THR A 134 -12.48 -5.44 0.03
N GLU A 135 -13.29 -5.52 1.08
CA GLU A 135 -14.74 -5.52 1.01
C GLU A 135 -15.28 -4.19 0.49
N PHE A 136 -14.78 -3.07 1.02
CA PHE A 136 -15.17 -1.75 0.54
C PHE A 136 -14.51 -1.40 -0.81
N GLY A 137 -13.20 -1.61 -0.91
CA GLY A 137 -12.43 -1.17 -2.07
C GLY A 137 -12.60 -2.07 -3.28
N ARG A 138 -12.10 -3.30 -3.19
CA ARG A 138 -11.99 -4.21 -4.33
C ARG A 138 -13.34 -4.80 -4.72
N ASP A 139 -14.12 -5.20 -3.73
CA ASP A 139 -15.36 -5.95 -3.96
C ASP A 139 -16.54 -5.01 -4.20
N PHE A 140 -16.69 -3.97 -3.37
CA PHE A 140 -17.81 -3.03 -3.48
C PHE A 140 -17.58 -1.92 -4.52
N CYS A 141 -16.40 -1.28 -4.55
CA CYS A 141 -16.12 -0.22 -5.54
C CYS A 141 -15.65 -0.80 -6.88
N TYR A 142 -14.41 -1.29 -6.95
CA TYR A 142 -13.84 -2.07 -8.06
C TYR A 142 -12.41 -2.54 -7.76
N ALA A 143 -11.98 -3.62 -8.44
CA ALA A 143 -10.77 -4.40 -8.11
C ALA A 143 -9.45 -3.61 -8.04
N ASP A 144 -9.25 -2.59 -8.88
CA ASP A 144 -8.00 -1.84 -9.00
C ASP A 144 -8.03 -0.43 -8.39
N LEU A 145 -9.06 -0.09 -7.60
CA LEU A 145 -9.26 1.24 -7.00
C LEU A 145 -7.98 1.82 -6.38
N TRP A 146 -7.35 1.07 -5.48
CA TRP A 146 -6.17 1.54 -4.74
C TRP A 146 -4.95 1.73 -5.65
N LEU A 147 -4.80 0.86 -6.64
CA LEU A 147 -3.71 0.94 -7.60
C LEU A 147 -3.88 2.16 -8.52
N ASP A 148 -5.10 2.45 -8.96
CA ASP A 148 -5.40 3.61 -9.79
C ASP A 148 -5.21 4.93 -9.05
N LEU A 149 -5.63 5.00 -7.78
CA LEU A 149 -5.36 6.16 -6.93
C LEU A 149 -3.86 6.39 -6.77
N TRP A 150 -3.08 5.32 -6.55
CA TRP A 150 -1.63 5.41 -6.51
C TRP A 150 -1.03 5.86 -7.85
N ARG A 151 -1.47 5.29 -8.98
CA ARG A 151 -1.03 5.68 -10.33
C ARG A 151 -1.27 7.16 -10.59
N LYS A 152 -2.44 7.69 -10.24
CA LYS A 152 -2.77 9.12 -10.38
C LYS A 152 -1.80 9.98 -9.57
N ARG A 153 -1.55 9.61 -8.31
CA ARG A 153 -0.59 10.32 -7.45
C ARG A 153 0.84 10.25 -7.99
N ALA A 154 1.28 9.07 -8.42
CA ALA A 154 2.62 8.87 -8.98
C ALA A 154 2.81 9.70 -10.25
N LYS A 155 1.85 9.68 -11.18
CA LYS A 155 1.88 10.50 -12.40
C LYS A 155 1.95 11.99 -12.10
N SER A 156 1.22 12.49 -11.09
CA SER A 156 1.31 13.89 -10.66
C SER A 156 2.73 14.24 -10.20
N ILE A 157 3.32 13.43 -9.30
CA ILE A 157 4.69 13.67 -8.79
C ILE A 157 5.71 13.64 -9.95
N LEU A 158 5.51 12.74 -10.92
CA LEU A 158 6.38 12.65 -12.10
C LEU A 158 6.22 13.85 -13.04
N ALA A 159 5.00 14.36 -13.24
CA ALA A 159 4.76 15.57 -14.02
C ALA A 159 5.48 16.79 -13.40
N ASP A 160 5.55 16.84 -12.06
CA ASP A 160 6.20 17.91 -11.31
C ASP A 160 7.74 17.75 -11.19
N GLY A 161 8.37 16.86 -11.97
CA GLY A 161 9.82 16.65 -11.90
C GLY A 161 10.30 15.77 -10.73
N GLY A 162 9.40 15.25 -9.89
CA GLY A 162 9.72 14.40 -8.74
C GLY A 162 10.07 12.94 -9.06
N LYS A 163 10.42 12.18 -8.02
CA LYS A 163 10.67 10.73 -8.09
C LYS A 163 9.80 10.01 -7.06
N VAL A 164 9.43 8.76 -7.30
CA VAL A 164 8.45 8.02 -6.50
C VAL A 164 9.02 6.68 -6.08
N VAL A 165 8.89 6.34 -4.80
CA VAL A 165 9.16 4.98 -4.30
C VAL A 165 7.87 4.37 -3.73
N GLN A 166 7.54 3.15 -4.17
CA GLN A 166 6.51 2.29 -3.58
C GLN A 166 7.21 1.15 -2.82
N GLU A 167 7.23 1.23 -1.48
CA GLU A 167 7.96 0.31 -0.61
C GLU A 167 7.38 -1.11 -0.46
N SER A 168 6.10 -1.31 -0.81
CA SER A 168 5.38 -2.54 -0.51
C SER A 168 4.68 -3.11 -1.73
N VAL A 169 5.45 -3.49 -2.74
CA VAL A 169 4.95 -4.25 -3.89
C VAL A 169 4.65 -5.67 -3.43
N ARG A 170 3.38 -6.07 -3.48
CA ARG A 170 2.85 -7.34 -2.99
C ARG A 170 2.01 -8.08 -4.04
N PHE A 171 1.59 -7.42 -5.12
CA PHE A 171 0.78 -8.04 -6.16
C PHE A 171 1.39 -7.85 -7.56
N PRO A 172 1.18 -8.79 -8.50
CA PRO A 172 1.72 -8.69 -9.86
C PRO A 172 1.31 -7.42 -10.60
N ASN A 173 0.06 -6.98 -10.47
CA ASN A 173 -0.45 -5.74 -11.08
C ASN A 173 0.25 -4.49 -10.55
N GLU A 174 0.73 -4.49 -9.31
CA GLU A 174 1.51 -3.37 -8.76
C GLU A 174 2.90 -3.28 -9.40
N ALA A 175 3.56 -4.42 -9.58
CA ALA A 175 4.85 -4.50 -10.26
C ALA A 175 4.75 -4.04 -11.72
N GLU A 176 3.69 -4.46 -12.42
CA GLU A 176 3.40 -4.01 -13.78
C GLU A 176 3.13 -2.50 -13.83
N ALA A 177 2.29 -1.97 -12.95
CA ALA A 177 2.01 -0.53 -12.89
C ALA A 177 3.26 0.32 -12.65
N ILE A 178 4.24 -0.17 -11.89
CA ILE A 178 5.54 0.49 -11.72
C ILE A 178 6.31 0.52 -13.05
N ARG A 179 6.36 -0.61 -13.77
CA ARG A 179 7.07 -0.76 -15.03
C ARG A 179 6.45 0.06 -16.16
N GLU A 180 5.13 0.13 -16.22
CA GLU A 180 4.39 0.99 -17.15
C GLU A 180 4.71 2.47 -16.98
N LEU A 181 5.13 2.89 -15.78
CA LEU A 181 5.60 4.25 -15.50
C LEU A 181 7.10 4.44 -15.78
N GLY A 182 7.74 3.51 -16.50
CA GLY A 182 9.19 3.51 -16.73
C GLY A 182 10.01 3.19 -15.49
N GLY A 183 9.39 2.59 -14.47
CA GLY A 183 10.01 2.27 -13.20
C GLY A 183 10.66 0.90 -13.15
N LEU A 184 11.29 0.61 -12.00
CA LEU A 184 11.91 -0.68 -11.71
C LEU A 184 11.40 -1.27 -10.41
N VAL A 185 11.26 -2.60 -10.40
CA VAL A 185 10.96 -3.39 -9.21
C VAL A 185 12.26 -3.97 -8.66
N ILE A 186 12.64 -3.53 -7.47
CA ILE A 186 13.85 -3.95 -6.77
C ILE A 186 13.46 -4.91 -5.64
N ARG A 187 14.07 -6.09 -5.62
CA ARG A 187 13.95 -7.02 -4.50
C ARG A 187 15.03 -6.74 -3.47
N VAL A 188 14.61 -6.53 -2.23
CA VAL A 188 15.49 -6.43 -1.07
C VAL A 188 15.52 -7.77 -0.37
N GLU A 189 16.71 -8.36 -0.24
CA GLU A 189 16.93 -9.63 0.45
C GLU A 189 17.87 -9.43 1.63
N ARG A 190 17.57 -10.09 2.75
CA ARG A 190 18.43 -10.12 3.92
C ARG A 190 18.74 -11.58 4.27
N PRO A 191 20.02 -11.98 4.39
CA PRO A 191 20.36 -13.33 4.83
C PRO A 191 19.67 -13.68 6.15
N GLY A 192 19.12 -14.88 6.25
CA GLY A 192 18.38 -15.35 7.42
C GLY A 192 16.96 -14.80 7.56
N VAL A 193 16.49 -13.95 6.63
CA VAL A 193 15.08 -13.52 6.56
C VAL A 193 14.40 -14.24 5.42
N GLY A 194 13.39 -15.05 5.77
CA GLY A 194 12.57 -15.83 4.84
C GLY A 194 11.09 -15.49 4.96
N PRO A 195 10.23 -16.28 4.30
CA PRO A 195 8.78 -16.12 4.42
C PRO A 195 8.35 -16.29 5.88
N LEU A 196 7.52 -15.37 6.38
CA LEU A 196 7.00 -15.44 7.76
C LEU A 196 5.90 -16.50 7.90
N SER A 197 5.36 -16.99 6.80
CA SER A 197 4.33 -18.04 6.71
C SER A 197 4.23 -18.58 5.28
N ASP A 198 3.45 -19.64 5.05
CA ASP A 198 3.15 -20.15 3.70
C ASP A 198 2.07 -19.33 2.95
N HIS A 199 1.67 -18.16 3.47
CA HIS A 199 0.66 -17.32 2.84
C HIS A 199 1.12 -16.81 1.46
N VAL A 200 0.18 -16.71 0.51
CA VAL A 200 0.42 -16.25 -0.88
C VAL A 200 1.13 -14.89 -0.98
N SER A 201 1.00 -14.03 0.05
CA SER A 201 1.70 -12.74 0.15
C SER A 201 3.22 -12.85 0.36
N GLU A 202 3.71 -14.06 0.63
CA GLU A 202 5.14 -14.37 0.81
C GLU A 202 5.77 -14.94 -0.47
N ARG A 203 4.99 -15.14 -1.54
CA ARG A 203 5.56 -15.41 -2.88
C ARG A 203 5.94 -14.09 -3.55
N PRO A 204 7.09 -14.01 -4.26
CA PRO A 204 7.43 -12.82 -5.02
C PRO A 204 6.30 -12.49 -6.00
N PRO A 205 5.80 -11.24 -6.03
CA PRO A 205 4.68 -10.87 -6.90
C PRO A 205 5.08 -10.84 -8.38
N ALA A 206 6.37 -10.71 -8.66
CA ALA A 206 6.96 -10.72 -9.99
C ALA A 206 8.45 -11.04 -9.86
N GLU A 207 9.11 -11.29 -11.00
CA GLU A 207 10.57 -11.29 -11.06
C GLU A 207 11.14 -9.88 -10.80
N PRO A 208 12.23 -9.74 -10.02
CA PRO A 208 12.89 -8.46 -9.82
C PRO A 208 13.60 -7.98 -11.08
N ASP A 209 13.63 -6.67 -11.27
CA ASP A 209 14.49 -6.03 -12.25
C ASP A 209 15.92 -5.84 -11.70
N LEU A 210 16.04 -5.64 -10.38
CA LEU A 210 17.31 -5.58 -9.65
C LEU A 210 17.18 -6.23 -8.27
N MET A 211 18.31 -6.65 -7.71
CA MET A 211 18.40 -7.19 -6.35
C MET A 211 19.33 -6.31 -5.50
N ILE A 212 18.94 -6.07 -4.26
CA ILE A 212 19.76 -5.46 -3.22
C ILE A 212 19.92 -6.48 -2.09
N HIS A 213 21.16 -6.77 -1.72
CA HIS A 213 21.49 -7.70 -0.65
C HIS A 213 21.81 -6.92 0.63
N ASN A 214 20.84 -6.86 1.54
CA ASN A 214 21.00 -6.31 2.87
C ASN A 214 21.75 -7.29 3.79
N ASN A 215 23.05 -7.46 3.55
CA ASN A 215 23.95 -8.41 4.22
C ASN A 215 25.13 -7.74 4.93
N GLY A 216 25.11 -6.41 5.09
CA GLY A 216 26.19 -5.63 5.67
C GLY A 216 25.70 -4.51 6.57
N THR A 217 26.48 -3.44 6.66
CA THR A 217 26.13 -2.23 7.42
C THR A 217 25.13 -1.35 6.67
N LEU A 218 24.58 -0.34 7.34
CA LEU A 218 23.75 0.69 6.67
C LEU A 218 24.50 1.43 5.58
N THR A 219 25.82 1.62 5.73
CA THR A 219 26.68 2.23 4.72
C THR A 219 26.79 1.34 3.48
N ASP A 220 26.94 0.02 3.67
CA ASP A 220 26.98 -0.94 2.56
C ASP A 220 25.64 -0.96 1.80
N LEU A 221 24.53 -0.92 2.55
CA LEU A 221 23.19 -0.85 1.97
C LEU A 221 23.01 0.44 1.14
N ALA A 222 23.46 1.59 1.66
CA ALA A 222 23.41 2.86 0.94
C ALA A 222 24.26 2.82 -0.34
N LEU A 223 25.45 2.21 -0.30
CA LEU A 223 26.32 2.06 -1.46
C LEU A 223 25.70 1.16 -2.54
N GLN A 224 25.01 0.09 -2.13
CA GLN A 224 24.27 -0.77 -3.06
C GLN A 224 23.10 -0.03 -3.71
N VAL A 225 22.33 0.76 -2.95
CA VAL A 225 21.25 1.60 -3.50
C VAL A 225 21.81 2.61 -4.51
N ALA A 226 22.88 3.32 -4.17
CA ALA A 226 23.52 4.28 -5.07
C ALA A 226 24.06 3.61 -6.35
N THR A 227 24.58 2.38 -6.24
CA THR A 227 25.05 1.61 -7.39
C THR A 227 23.90 1.13 -8.26
N ALA A 228 22.79 0.70 -7.66
CA ALA A 228 21.57 0.34 -8.39
C ALA A 228 21.03 1.53 -9.19
N LEU A 229 20.98 2.73 -8.59
CA LEU A 229 20.54 3.96 -9.26
C LEU A 229 21.45 4.36 -10.43
N ARG A 230 22.76 4.14 -10.34
CA ARG A 230 23.71 4.45 -11.43
C ARG A 230 23.64 3.49 -12.61
N ARG A 231 23.24 2.23 -12.40
CA ARG A 231 23.11 1.24 -13.48
C ARG A 231 21.94 1.51 -14.42
N VAL A 232 21.05 2.41 -14.02
CA VAL A 232 19.74 2.65 -14.64
C VAL A 232 19.52 4.12 -14.95
N ALA A 233 20.59 4.92 -14.84
CA ALA A 233 20.65 6.32 -15.25
C ALA A 233 21.51 6.41 -16.51
#